data_AF-A0A6N2CFP6-F1
#
_entry.id   AF-A0A6N2CFP6-F1
#
_cell.length_a   1.000
_cell.length_b   1.000
_cell.length_c   1.000
_cell.angle_alpha   90.00
_cell.angle_beta   90.00
_cell.angle_gamma   90.00
#
_symmetry.space_group_name_H-M   'P 1'
#
loop_
_entity.id
_entity.type
_entity.pdbx_description
1 polymer ?
#
loop_
_entity_poly.entity_id
_entity_poly.type
_entity_poly.pdbx_seq_one_letter_code
_entity_poly.pdbx_strand_id
1 'polypeptide(L)'
;MTSDSSLISNLLISYCCAGIFEGLASLVDIKGRSSTMVMAIVEAFPSLYLIVLDFPHVIGDRKVTKKLEFVVGSMFDKIPHANAILLKGTYYLEFRRKLTR
;
A
#
# COMPACT_ATOMS: atom_id res chain seq x y z
N MET A 1 -0.68 -13.87 12.48
CA MET A 1 0.40 -12.85 12.41
C MET A 1 -0.18 -11.45 12.17
N THR A 2 -1.11 -11.02 13.01
CA THR A 2 -1.74 -9.69 12.98
C THR A 2 -0.97 -8.66 13.82
N SER A 3 -0.26 -9.14 14.86
CA SER A 3 0.51 -8.32 15.81
C SER A 3 1.71 -7.59 15.18
N ASP A 4 2.42 -8.23 14.25
CA ASP A 4 3.59 -7.58 13.64
C ASP A 4 3.20 -6.46 12.68
N SER A 5 2.00 -6.55 12.06
CA SER A 5 1.53 -5.51 11.14
C SER A 5 1.04 -4.26 11.88
N SER A 6 0.46 -4.39 13.08
CA SER A 6 0.08 -3.23 13.92
C SER A 6 1.32 -2.53 14.50
N LEU A 7 2.35 -3.27 14.88
CA LEU A 7 3.60 -2.69 15.36
C LEU A 7 4.36 -1.95 14.25
N ILE A 8 4.43 -2.50 13.04
CA ILE A 8 5.08 -1.84 11.90
C ILE A 8 4.28 -0.63 11.40
N SER A 9 2.95 -0.69 11.39
CA SER A 9 2.12 0.48 11.04
C SER A 9 2.25 1.58 12.08
N ASN A 10 2.18 1.25 13.37
CA ASN A 10 2.44 2.22 14.43
C ASN A 10 3.87 2.78 14.37
N LEU A 11 4.90 1.97 14.06
CA LEU A 11 6.29 2.44 13.94
C LEU A 11 6.51 3.35 12.71
N LEU A 12 5.89 3.03 11.57
CA LEU A 12 5.95 3.89 10.38
C LEU A 12 5.24 5.23 10.62
N ILE A 13 4.10 5.20 11.31
CA ILE A 13 3.34 6.41 11.66
C ILE A 13 4.06 7.21 12.77
N SER A 14 4.65 6.53 13.77
CA SER A 14 5.19 7.13 15.00
C SER A 14 6.66 7.55 14.91
N TYR A 15 7.54 6.73 14.33
CA TYR A 15 9.00 6.91 14.48
C TYR A 15 9.73 7.36 13.23
N CYS A 16 9.21 7.13 12.00
CA CYS A 16 10.02 7.37 10.80
C CYS A 16 9.39 8.20 9.66
N CYS A 17 8.05 8.34 9.53
CA CYS A 17 7.50 8.61 8.19
C CYS A 17 6.38 9.65 8.05
N ALA A 18 6.00 10.43 9.06
CA ALA A 18 4.97 11.47 8.85
C ALA A 18 5.34 12.41 7.68
N GLY A 19 6.60 12.86 7.64
CA GLY A 19 7.11 13.70 6.54
C GLY A 19 7.27 12.99 5.19
N ILE A 20 7.28 11.65 5.12
CA ILE A 20 7.37 10.92 3.84
C ILE A 20 6.02 10.95 3.12
N PHE A 21 4.93 10.92 3.88
CA PHE A 21 3.57 10.97 3.33
C PHE A 21 3.01 12.40 3.26
N GLU A 22 3.67 13.36 3.91
CA GLU A 22 3.30 14.76 3.88
C GLU A 22 3.47 15.35 2.47
N GLY A 23 2.43 16.03 1.98
CA GLY A 23 2.41 16.63 0.65
C GLY A 23 2.14 15.66 -0.52
N LEU A 24 2.02 14.34 -0.27
CA LEU A 24 1.58 13.40 -1.30
C LEU A 24 0.08 13.55 -1.55
N ALA A 25 -0.32 13.65 -2.82
CA ALA A 25 -1.72 13.62 -3.22
C ALA A 25 -2.22 12.19 -3.45
N SER A 26 -1.35 11.28 -3.90
CA SER A 26 -1.68 9.87 -4.09
C SER A 26 -0.54 8.90 -3.80
N LEU A 27 -0.90 7.71 -3.31
CA LEU A 27 0.01 6.62 -2.95
C LEU A 27 -0.53 5.31 -3.51
N VAL A 28 0.34 4.47 -4.09
CA VAL A 28 0.01 3.09 -4.46
C VAL A 28 0.66 2.12 -3.46
N ASP A 29 -0.14 1.34 -2.74
CA ASP A 29 0.33 0.23 -1.91
C ASP A 29 0.24 -1.08 -2.71
N ILE A 30 1.40 -1.65 -3.01
CA ILE A 30 1.50 -2.86 -3.83
C ILE A 30 1.51 -4.10 -2.94
N LYS A 31 0.55 -5.00 -3.21
CA LYS A 31 0.30 -6.21 -2.43
C LYS A 31 0.01 -5.91 -0.95
N GLY A 32 -0.76 -4.84 -0.74
CA GLY A 32 -1.27 -4.37 0.54
C GLY A 32 -2.26 -5.33 1.18
N ARG A 33 -1.80 -6.54 1.54
CA ARG A 33 -2.63 -7.55 2.23
C ARG A 33 -3.20 -7.05 3.57
N SER A 34 -2.61 -6.01 4.17
CA SER A 34 -2.99 -5.52 5.50
C SER A 34 -3.99 -4.37 5.40
N SER A 35 -5.27 -4.69 5.59
CA SER A 35 -6.33 -3.69 5.77
C SER A 35 -6.02 -2.71 6.89
N THR A 36 -5.36 -3.15 7.96
CA THR A 36 -5.03 -2.30 9.12
C THR A 36 -4.08 -1.16 8.76
N MET A 37 -3.06 -1.44 7.92
CA MET A 37 -2.09 -0.42 7.51
C MET A 37 -2.69 0.60 6.55
N VAL A 38 -3.42 0.11 5.54
CA VAL A 38 -4.15 0.92 4.56
C VAL A 38 -5.10 1.87 5.29
N MET A 39 -5.88 1.36 6.24
CA MET A 39 -6.80 2.20 7.01
C MET A 39 -6.06 3.20 7.90
N ALA A 40 -4.99 2.79 8.57
CA ALA A 40 -4.21 3.71 9.41
C ALA A 40 -3.59 4.87 8.61
N ILE A 41 -3.14 4.61 7.36
CA ILE A 41 -2.63 5.66 6.47
C ILE A 41 -3.77 6.60 6.03
N VAL A 42 -4.92 6.07 5.61
CA VAL A 42 -6.08 6.88 5.19
C VAL A 42 -6.63 7.73 6.35
N GLU A 43 -6.59 7.19 7.57
CA GLU A 43 -6.99 7.91 8.79
C GLU A 43 -5.97 8.97 9.19
N ALA A 44 -4.67 8.68 9.12
CA ALA A 44 -3.61 9.62 9.48
C ALA A 44 -3.41 10.75 8.45
N PHE A 45 -3.69 10.49 7.16
CA PHE A 45 -3.50 11.46 6.07
C PHE A 45 -4.79 11.66 5.27
N PRO A 46 -5.73 12.49 5.75
CA PRO A 46 -7.05 12.62 5.14
C PRO A 46 -7.04 13.16 3.70
N SER A 47 -5.98 13.86 3.29
CA SER A 47 -5.83 14.43 1.95
C SER A 47 -5.23 13.45 0.95
N LEU A 48 -4.74 12.28 1.40
CA LEU A 48 -4.07 11.29 0.58
C LEU A 48 -5.09 10.36 -0.10
N TYR A 49 -4.94 10.18 -1.40
CA TYR A 49 -5.66 9.15 -2.16
C TYR A 49 -4.84 7.86 -2.23
N LEU A 50 -5.35 6.79 -1.62
CA LEU A 50 -4.65 5.50 -1.55
C LEU A 50 -5.20 4.51 -2.57
N ILE A 51 -4.31 3.89 -3.34
CA ILE A 51 -4.64 2.84 -4.30
C ILE A 51 -3.96 1.56 -3.84
N VAL A 52 -4.73 0.51 -3.59
CA VAL A 52 -4.20 -0.81 -3.24
C VAL A 52 -4.21 -1.69 -4.48
N LEU A 53 -3.03 -2.04 -4.98
CA LEU A 53 -2.86 -2.94 -6.12
C LEU A 53 -2.57 -4.36 -5.62
N ASP A 54 -3.47 -5.31 -5.86
CA ASP A 54 -3.26 -6.72 -5.51
C ASP A 54 -3.98 -7.67 -6.48
N PHE A 55 -3.79 -8.97 -6.30
CA PHE A 55 -4.41 -9.99 -7.14
C PHE A 55 -5.91 -10.17 -6.84
N PRO A 56 -6.69 -10.70 -7.81
CA PRO A 56 -8.15 -10.81 -7.69
C PRO A 56 -8.59 -11.55 -6.41
N HIS A 57 -7.87 -12.62 -6.06
CA HIS A 57 -8.18 -13.45 -4.88
C HIS A 57 -7.94 -12.74 -3.54
N VAL A 58 -7.21 -11.61 -3.52
CA VAL A 58 -6.95 -10.83 -2.30
C VAL A 58 -7.94 -9.69 -2.13
N ILE A 59 -8.32 -9.04 -3.24
CA ILE A 59 -9.22 -7.88 -3.21
C ILE A 59 -10.68 -8.29 -2.98
N GLY A 60 -11.16 -9.37 -3.60
CA GLY A 60 -12.55 -9.81 -3.45
C GLY A 60 -13.56 -8.67 -3.68
N ASP A 61 -14.62 -8.61 -2.86
CA ASP A 61 -15.70 -7.60 -2.96
C ASP A 61 -15.46 -6.36 -2.09
N ARG A 62 -14.20 -5.97 -1.88
CA ARG A 62 -13.88 -4.80 -1.03
C ARG A 62 -14.45 -3.52 -1.64
N LYS A 63 -15.09 -2.71 -0.80
CA LYS A 63 -15.71 -1.46 -1.21
C LYS A 63 -14.67 -0.38 -1.44
N VAL A 64 -14.73 0.24 -2.61
CA VAL A 64 -14.07 1.52 -2.91
C VAL A 64 -14.70 2.61 -2.05
N THR A 65 -13.86 3.50 -1.52
CA THR A 65 -14.31 4.71 -0.82
C THR A 65 -13.78 5.95 -1.53
N LYS A 66 -14.19 7.15 -1.11
CA LYS A 66 -13.73 8.41 -1.72
C LYS A 66 -12.20 8.60 -1.68
N LYS A 67 -11.49 7.89 -0.81
CA LYS A 67 -10.04 8.04 -0.56
C LYS A 67 -9.24 6.75 -0.75
N LEU A 68 -9.92 5.65 -1.07
CA LEU A 68 -9.32 4.32 -1.16
C LEU A 68 -9.91 3.56 -2.34
N GLU A 69 -9.05 3.18 -3.28
CA GLU A 69 -9.37 2.34 -4.42
C GLU A 69 -8.65 1.01 -4.33
N PHE A 70 -9.32 -0.08 -4.71
CA PHE A 70 -8.70 -1.39 -4.85
C PHE A 70 -8.61 -1.73 -6.34
N VAL A 71 -7.38 -1.89 -6.85
CA VAL A 71 -7.10 -2.21 -8.24
C VAL A 71 -6.62 -3.64 -8.34
N VAL A 72 -7.30 -4.44 -9.15
CA VAL A 72 -6.93 -5.82 -9.41
C VAL A 72 -5.86 -5.86 -10.49
N GLY A 73 -4.70 -6.43 -10.19
CA GLY A 73 -3.64 -6.58 -11.17
C GLY A 73 -2.29 -6.99 -10.61
N SER A 74 -1.31 -7.08 -11.51
CA SER A 74 0.08 -7.37 -11.20
C SER A 74 0.91 -6.11 -11.38
N MET A 75 1.76 -5.80 -10.39
CA MET A 75 2.73 -4.69 -10.50
C MET A 75 3.72 -4.84 -11.66
N PHE A 76 3.88 -6.06 -12.19
CA PHE A 76 4.77 -6.33 -13.32
C PHE A 76 4.13 -5.99 -14.67
N ASP A 77 2.80 -5.84 -14.71
CA ASP A 77 2.08 -5.53 -15.94
C ASP A 77 1.79 -4.03 -16.00
N LYS A 78 1.17 -3.50 -14.95
CA LYS A 78 0.86 -2.07 -14.83
C LYS A 78 0.73 -1.65 -13.38
N ILE A 79 1.43 -0.57 -13.03
CA ILE A 79 1.25 0.12 -11.76
C ILE A 79 0.39 1.36 -12.02
N PRO A 80 -0.69 1.60 -11.25
CA PRO A 80 -1.46 2.84 -11.33
C PRO A 80 -0.58 4.07 -11.09
N HIS A 81 -0.92 5.19 -11.72
CA HIS A 81 -0.16 6.42 -11.55
C HIS A 81 -0.41 7.03 -10.17
N ALA A 82 0.64 7.29 -9.41
CA ALA A 82 0.59 7.97 -8.11
C ALA A 82 1.89 8.73 -7.81
N ASN A 83 1.86 9.62 -6.81
CA ASN A 83 3.06 10.36 -6.41
C ASN A 83 4.13 9.47 -5.77
N ALA A 84 3.72 8.40 -5.09
CA ALA A 84 4.62 7.45 -4.48
C ALA A 84 4.09 6.02 -4.58
N ILE A 85 5.00 5.07 -4.42
CA ILE A 85 4.72 3.64 -4.36
C ILE A 85 5.27 3.09 -3.04
N LEU A 86 4.41 2.43 -2.26
CA LEU A 86 4.79 1.67 -1.08
C LEU A 86 4.97 0.19 -1.45
N LEU A 87 6.17 -0.34 -1.23
CA LEU A 87 6.54 -1.73 -1.48
C LEU A 87 7.04 -2.38 -0.19
N LYS A 88 6.32 -3.37 0.32
CA LYS A 88 6.72 -4.10 1.54
C LYS A 88 7.80 -5.15 1.25
N GLY A 89 8.86 -5.16 2.05
CA GLY A 89 10.12 -5.88 1.80
C GLY A 89 10.05 -7.39 1.52
N THR A 90 8.99 -8.11 1.91
CA THR A 90 8.80 -9.51 1.51
C THR A 90 8.68 -9.67 -0.01
N TYR A 91 8.16 -8.66 -0.71
CA TYR A 91 8.03 -8.66 -2.16
C TYR A 91 9.24 -8.10 -2.90
N TYR A 92 10.18 -7.44 -2.20
CA TYR A 92 11.43 -7.00 -2.81
C TYR A 92 12.21 -8.18 -3.41
N LEU A 93 12.19 -9.34 -2.76
CA LEU A 93 12.85 -10.55 -3.27
C LEU A 93 12.15 -11.15 -4.50
N GLU A 94 10.81 -11.13 -4.55
CA GLU A 94 10.06 -11.53 -5.74
C GLU A 94 10.23 -10.54 -6.89
N PHE A 95 10.20 -9.24 -6.59
CA PHE A 95 10.45 -8.14 -7.53
C PHE A 95 11.86 -8.28 -8.13
N ARG A 96 12.88 -8.48 -7.29
CA ARG A 96 14.26 -8.71 -7.72
C ARG A 96 14.39 -9.97 -8.57
N ARG A 97 13.77 -11.09 -8.17
CA ARG A 97 13.83 -12.35 -8.94
C ARG A 97 13.25 -12.23 -10.35
N LYS A 98 12.20 -11.42 -10.52
CA LYS A 98 11.57 -11.18 -11.84
C LYS A 98 12.31 -10.14 -12.68
N LEU A 99 13.02 -9.18 -12.07
CA LEU A 99 13.88 -8.23 -12.80
C LEU A 99 15.20 -8.85 -13.30
N THR A 100 15.65 -9.94 -12.68
CA THR A 100 16.88 -10.65 -13.07
C THR A 100 16.65 -11.81 -14.05
N ARG A 101 15.49 -11.87 -14.71
CA ARG A 101 15.19 -12.77 -15.83
C ARG A 101 14.85 -11.94 -17.05
#